data_AF-A0A367ZL08-F1
#
_entry.id   AF-A0A367ZL08-F1
#
_cell.length_a   1.000
_cell.length_b   1.000
_cell.length_c   1.000
_cell.angle_alpha   90.00
_cell.angle_beta   90.00
_cell.angle_gamma   90.00
#
_symmetry.space_group_name_H-M   'P 1'
#
loop_
_entity.id
_entity.type
_entity.pdbx_description
1 polymer ?
#
loop_
_entity_poly.entity_id
_entity_poly.type
_entity_poly.pdbx_seq_one_letter_code
_entity_poly.pdbx_strand_id
1 'polypeptide(L)'
;MRVPTLGLGIVLLGMLLLTGCFGGKDNGSSPPPPVPTVEMVGTLTLPTRLNSHLLAAVQEVRNTDTITGNAWSKPAVAVNDQAVTAFTLATSTVSGDWEFRLQVPQAADQLYRLEVNVGKVGLKAWVRDAARSAFAINSRTTAAALLARASGLEADALLATFPAMVGLVAQRLEAAWLVDPASVPTTIFDLAEVKNEVASQAEFLKNNTGFDPTAMVAYLKTSNDLDSDGIPDLQIVKNIDGTAIRFFTALSASNSLKVGVSSVGDYSDAELLADFAADRTRTDRFHDASAKNFALGLYFKRSAVADTYLKLFIKRIDLVEGSFRGVVAEYRYVTATATAVATGTKTFLRAGADPESGAVAGSDFLTDGAATTTNLSFLDAARGLGSTSDAVKLVRAYQGKPDLTEMTYAEPFVQGDPRFAANTTAARAALNMSGPATVGDVFSICFPATGHYALIKIKAITATTITVDYKVNVVPGENKF
;
A
#
# COMPACT_ATOMS: atom_id res chain seq x y z
N MET A 1 -35.69 -16.50 34.73
CA MET A 1 -37.15 -16.76 34.69
C MET A 1 -37.76 -15.90 33.57
N ARG A 2 -38.80 -16.42 32.93
CA ARG A 2 -39.38 -16.01 31.64
C ARG A 2 -40.02 -14.59 31.64
N VAL A 3 -39.93 -13.95 30.46
CA VAL A 3 -40.71 -12.82 29.86
C VAL A 3 -42.23 -13.16 29.88
N PRO A 4 -43.26 -12.25 29.82
CA PRO A 4 -43.48 -11.05 28.96
C PRO A 4 -44.20 -9.84 29.67
N THR A 5 -44.45 -8.64 29.11
CA THR A 5 -45.25 -8.25 27.91
C THR A 5 -45.09 -6.76 27.53
N LEU A 6 -45.20 -6.50 26.21
CA LEU A 6 -45.69 -5.34 25.44
C LEU A 6 -46.33 -4.12 26.15
N GLY A 7 -46.05 -2.93 25.59
CA GLY A 7 -46.85 -1.71 25.76
C GLY A 7 -46.53 -0.65 24.70
N LEU A 8 -47.25 -0.70 23.58
CA LEU A 8 -47.32 0.32 22.52
C LEU A 8 -48.14 1.51 23.05
N GLY A 9 -47.69 2.76 22.85
CA GLY A 9 -48.41 3.95 23.29
C GLY A 9 -48.19 5.15 22.37
N ILE A 10 -49.07 5.29 21.39
CA ILE A 10 -49.26 6.48 20.54
C ILE A 10 -49.89 7.58 21.39
N VAL A 11 -49.35 8.82 21.34
CA VAL A 11 -50.11 10.02 21.72
C VAL A 11 -49.99 11.05 20.60
N LEU A 12 -51.13 11.26 19.95
CA LEU A 12 -51.44 12.28 18.95
C LEU A 12 -52.45 13.24 19.60
N LEU A 13 -52.14 14.53 19.68
CA LEU A 13 -52.97 15.75 19.83
C LEU A 13 -52.10 16.79 20.55
N GLY A 14 -51.96 18.05 20.13
CA GLY A 14 -52.63 18.86 19.14
C GLY A 14 -52.57 20.31 19.62
N MET A 15 -52.35 21.29 18.73
CA MET A 15 -52.85 22.65 18.92
C MET A 15 -53.05 23.29 17.55
N LEU A 16 -54.32 23.26 17.13
CA LEU A 16 -54.93 24.22 16.22
C LEU A 16 -54.98 25.57 16.92
N LEU A 17 -54.41 26.60 16.30
CA LEU A 17 -54.88 27.98 16.44
C LEU A 17 -54.98 28.59 15.04
N LEU A 18 -56.19 28.51 14.49
CA LEU A 18 -56.67 29.36 13.41
C LEU A 18 -57.47 30.50 14.05
N THR A 19 -56.98 31.74 13.97
CA THR A 19 -57.84 32.93 13.82
C THR A 19 -57.08 33.98 13.01
N GLY A 20 -57.68 34.43 11.91
CA GLY A 20 -57.12 35.45 11.02
C GLY A 20 -57.83 35.49 9.67
N CYS A 21 -59.06 36.02 9.65
CA CYS A 21 -59.79 36.35 8.42
C CYS A 21 -59.32 37.71 7.87
N PHE A 22 -58.65 37.68 6.71
CA PHE A 22 -58.71 38.66 5.60
C PHE A 22 -58.31 37.81 4.38
N GLY A 23 -59.10 37.55 3.34
CA GLY A 23 -60.00 38.45 2.62
C GLY A 23 -59.36 38.81 1.26
N GLY A 24 -59.20 37.84 0.36
CA GLY A 24 -58.69 38.06 -1.00
C GLY A 24 -58.83 36.82 -1.88
N LYS A 25 -59.61 36.94 -2.96
CA LYS A 25 -59.88 35.90 -3.97
C LYS A 25 -58.64 35.61 -4.84
N ASP A 26 -58.46 34.32 -5.13
CA ASP A 26 -57.86 33.71 -6.33
C ASP A 26 -56.35 33.84 -6.59
N ASN A 27 -55.59 32.84 -6.13
CA ASN A 27 -54.90 31.85 -6.99
C ASN A 27 -54.10 30.90 -6.08
N GLY A 28 -54.80 29.89 -5.54
CA GLY A 28 -54.24 28.91 -4.62
C GLY A 28 -53.30 27.92 -5.30
N SER A 29 -52.08 28.35 -5.60
CA SER A 29 -50.93 27.45 -5.56
C SER A 29 -50.33 27.54 -4.17
N SER A 30 -50.71 26.64 -3.27
CA SER A 30 -49.93 26.45 -2.04
C SER A 30 -48.46 26.24 -2.45
N PRO A 31 -47.49 26.97 -1.87
CA PRO A 31 -46.10 26.69 -2.16
C PRO A 31 -45.84 25.21 -1.89
N PRO A 32 -45.14 24.49 -2.80
CA PRO A 32 -44.84 23.09 -2.58
C PRO A 32 -44.18 22.93 -1.20
N PRO A 33 -44.48 21.85 -0.47
CA PRO A 33 -43.85 21.60 0.82
C PRO A 33 -42.32 21.64 0.65
N PRO A 34 -41.58 22.15 1.65
CA PRO A 34 -40.13 22.26 1.56
C PRO A 34 -39.54 20.88 1.29
N VAL A 35 -38.69 20.80 0.26
CA VAL A 35 -37.96 19.57 -0.06
C VAL A 35 -37.03 19.27 1.11
N PRO A 36 -37.14 18.11 1.77
CA PRO A 36 -36.24 17.74 2.85
C PRO A 36 -34.79 17.80 2.35
N THR A 37 -33.92 18.48 3.10
CA THR A 37 -32.48 18.51 2.81
C THR A 37 -31.73 17.68 3.82
N VAL A 38 -30.59 17.13 3.41
CA VAL A 38 -29.62 16.48 4.28
C VAL A 38 -28.31 17.25 4.26
N GLU A 39 -27.67 17.32 5.43
CA GLU A 39 -26.28 17.73 5.52
C GLU A 39 -25.37 16.57 5.13
N MET A 40 -24.45 16.84 4.21
CA MET A 40 -23.37 15.94 3.86
C MET A 40 -22.06 16.55 4.34
N VAL A 41 -21.28 15.77 5.11
CA VAL A 41 -19.98 16.14 5.65
C VAL A 41 -18.97 15.06 5.28
N GLY A 42 -17.87 15.47 4.66
CA GLY A 42 -16.80 14.57 4.23
C GLY A 42 -15.48 15.29 4.01
N THR A 43 -14.55 14.60 3.38
CA THR A 43 -13.23 15.14 3.01
C THR A 43 -13.03 15.14 1.50
N LEU A 44 -12.32 16.14 1.00
CA LEU A 44 -11.83 16.23 -0.37
C LEU A 44 -10.31 16.16 -0.33
N THR A 45 -9.73 15.07 -0.85
CA THR A 45 -8.27 14.91 -0.97
C THR A 45 -7.87 15.18 -2.40
N LEU A 46 -7.03 16.20 -2.59
CA LEU A 46 -6.55 16.59 -3.91
C LEU A 46 -5.38 15.72 -4.37
N PRO A 47 -5.16 15.58 -5.70
CA PRO A 47 -3.94 15.00 -6.25
C PRO A 47 -2.69 15.61 -5.61
N THR A 48 -1.68 14.83 -5.26
CA THR A 48 -0.43 15.37 -4.70
C THR A 48 0.36 16.20 -5.72
N ARG A 49 0.24 15.84 -7.01
CA ARG A 49 0.80 16.54 -8.17
C ARG A 49 -0.23 16.61 -9.28
N LEU A 50 -0.20 17.71 -10.03
CA LEU A 50 -0.98 17.86 -11.25
C LEU A 50 -0.29 18.83 -12.22
N ASN A 51 -0.62 18.71 -13.50
CA ASN A 51 -0.30 19.70 -14.51
C ASN A 51 -1.28 20.88 -14.37
N SER A 52 -0.82 22.07 -13.91
CA SER A 52 -1.75 23.18 -13.63
C SER A 52 -2.45 23.71 -14.87
N HIS A 53 -1.95 23.39 -16.07
CA HIS A 53 -2.63 23.74 -17.31
C HIS A 53 -3.98 23.05 -17.45
N LEU A 54 -4.22 21.94 -16.72
CA LEU A 54 -5.53 21.32 -16.60
C LEU A 54 -6.51 22.17 -15.76
N LEU A 55 -5.99 23.06 -14.90
CA LEU A 55 -6.75 23.99 -14.06
C LEU A 55 -6.90 25.39 -14.69
N ALA A 56 -6.43 25.58 -15.93
CA ALA A 56 -6.34 26.86 -16.64
C ALA A 56 -5.22 27.83 -16.19
N ALA A 57 -4.26 27.41 -15.35
CA ALA A 57 -3.04 28.16 -14.99
C ALA A 57 -1.78 27.43 -15.49
N VAL A 58 -0.59 28.05 -15.51
CA VAL A 58 0.59 27.53 -16.25
C VAL A 58 1.66 26.94 -15.30
N GLN A 59 2.12 25.69 -15.56
CA GLN A 59 3.22 24.88 -14.93
C GLN A 59 2.82 23.63 -14.07
N GLU A 60 3.67 22.59 -14.02
CA GLU A 60 3.51 21.47 -13.06
C GLU A 60 3.74 21.97 -11.63
N VAL A 61 2.82 21.64 -10.71
CA VAL A 61 2.79 22.20 -9.35
C VAL A 61 2.40 21.15 -8.33
N ARG A 62 2.78 21.39 -7.07
CA ARG A 62 2.22 20.66 -5.94
C ARG A 62 0.84 21.22 -5.59
N ASN A 63 -0.02 20.40 -5.01
CA ASN A 63 -1.34 20.88 -4.55
C ASN A 63 -1.27 21.93 -3.44
N THR A 64 -0.13 22.03 -2.75
CA THR A 64 0.17 23.07 -1.77
C THR A 64 0.50 24.43 -2.38
N ASP A 65 0.70 24.50 -3.70
CA ASP A 65 1.07 25.75 -4.36
C ASP A 65 -0.14 26.69 -4.47
N THR A 66 0.07 27.99 -4.27
CA THR A 66 -1.01 29.01 -4.19
C THR A 66 -1.91 29.03 -5.41
N ILE A 67 -1.38 28.70 -6.60
CA ILE A 67 -2.14 28.60 -7.85
C ILE A 67 -3.20 27.50 -7.76
N THR A 68 -2.79 26.31 -7.31
CA THR A 68 -3.68 25.15 -7.14
C THR A 68 -4.68 25.39 -6.03
N GLY A 69 -4.22 25.90 -4.88
CA GLY A 69 -5.10 26.23 -3.76
C GLY A 69 -6.20 27.24 -4.14
N ASN A 70 -5.85 28.28 -4.90
CA ASN A 70 -6.84 29.25 -5.38
C ASN A 70 -7.85 28.64 -6.35
N ALA A 71 -7.41 27.79 -7.28
CA ALA A 71 -8.30 27.14 -8.25
C ALA A 71 -9.32 26.21 -7.55
N TRP A 72 -8.87 25.46 -6.54
CA TRP A 72 -9.73 24.56 -5.76
C TRP A 72 -10.55 25.25 -4.66
N SER A 73 -10.38 26.55 -4.44
CA SER A 73 -11.23 27.31 -3.50
C SER A 73 -12.66 27.55 -4.02
N LYS A 74 -12.89 27.41 -5.34
CA LYS A 74 -14.19 27.62 -6.00
C LYS A 74 -14.47 26.57 -7.08
N PRO A 75 -14.54 25.28 -6.71
CA PRO A 75 -14.84 24.23 -7.69
C PRO A 75 -16.29 24.31 -8.15
N ALA A 76 -16.56 23.74 -9.32
CA ALA A 76 -17.92 23.41 -9.73
C ALA A 76 -18.33 22.11 -9.04
N VAL A 77 -19.39 22.15 -8.23
CA VAL A 77 -19.91 20.99 -7.51
C VAL A 77 -21.26 20.60 -8.09
N ALA A 78 -21.47 19.30 -8.31
CA ALA A 78 -22.76 18.74 -8.65
C ALA A 78 -23.08 17.53 -7.76
N VAL A 79 -24.37 17.36 -7.44
CA VAL A 79 -24.90 16.18 -6.77
C VAL A 79 -26.09 15.66 -7.55
N ASN A 80 -26.06 14.38 -7.93
CA ASN A 80 -27.08 13.75 -8.77
C ASN A 80 -27.37 14.57 -10.05
N ASP A 81 -26.28 14.99 -10.72
CA ASP A 81 -26.28 15.81 -11.94
C ASP A 81 -26.89 17.23 -11.79
N GLN A 82 -27.17 17.67 -10.55
CA GLN A 82 -27.63 19.03 -10.26
C GLN A 82 -26.50 19.87 -9.68
N ALA A 83 -26.28 21.07 -10.23
CA ALA A 83 -25.27 21.99 -9.71
C ALA A 83 -25.62 22.46 -8.29
N VAL A 84 -24.64 22.42 -7.40
CA VAL A 84 -24.75 22.89 -6.02
C VAL A 84 -23.94 24.17 -5.86
N THR A 85 -24.63 25.26 -5.51
CA THR A 85 -24.01 26.58 -5.32
C THR A 85 -23.69 26.88 -3.85
N ALA A 86 -24.31 26.14 -2.92
CA ALA A 86 -24.14 26.32 -1.47
C ALA A 86 -23.37 25.13 -0.88
N PHE A 87 -22.06 25.27 -0.80
CA PHE A 87 -21.16 24.33 -0.13
C PHE A 87 -20.03 25.10 0.57
N THR A 88 -19.37 24.44 1.52
CA THR A 88 -18.18 24.93 2.20
C THR A 88 -17.03 23.97 1.94
N LEU A 89 -15.87 24.53 1.60
CA LEU A 89 -14.61 23.80 1.47
C LEU A 89 -13.55 24.50 2.34
N ALA A 90 -13.18 23.88 3.45
CA ALA A 90 -12.23 24.45 4.41
C ALA A 90 -10.94 23.61 4.43
N THR A 91 -9.78 24.24 4.35
CA THR A 91 -8.48 23.55 4.42
C THR A 91 -8.27 22.96 5.81
N SER A 92 -8.05 21.64 5.93
CA SER A 92 -7.55 21.06 7.18
C SER A 92 -6.07 21.38 7.35
N THR A 93 -5.66 21.80 8.54
CA THR A 93 -4.27 22.18 8.84
C THR A 93 -3.29 20.98 8.92
N VAL A 94 -3.73 19.74 8.65
CA VAL A 94 -2.98 18.53 9.04
C VAL A 94 -2.59 17.59 7.89
N SER A 95 -3.23 17.60 6.72
CA SER A 95 -3.01 16.50 5.74
C SER A 95 -3.20 16.81 4.25
N GLY A 96 -3.46 18.06 3.84
CA GLY A 96 -3.83 18.32 2.43
C GLY A 96 -5.25 17.86 2.07
N ASP A 97 -6.01 17.38 3.06
CA ASP A 97 -7.45 17.14 2.98
C ASP A 97 -8.22 18.43 3.26
N TRP A 98 -9.30 18.64 2.52
CA TRP A 98 -10.20 19.77 2.70
C TRP A 98 -11.51 19.24 3.25
N GLU A 99 -11.98 19.81 4.35
CA GLU A 99 -13.30 19.53 4.88
C GLU A 99 -14.34 20.04 3.87
N PHE A 100 -15.22 19.14 3.46
CA PHE A 100 -16.24 19.41 2.45
C PHE A 100 -17.62 19.23 3.06
N ARG A 101 -18.42 20.30 3.03
CA ARG A 101 -19.77 20.34 3.57
C ARG A 101 -20.75 20.89 2.54
N LEU A 102 -21.91 20.25 2.41
CA LEU A 102 -22.98 20.73 1.54
C LEU A 102 -24.35 20.32 2.05
N GLN A 103 -25.35 21.11 1.69
CA GLN A 103 -26.76 20.80 1.91
C GLN A 103 -27.39 20.41 0.57
N VAL A 104 -27.99 19.24 0.50
CA VAL A 104 -28.60 18.73 -0.73
C VAL A 104 -30.00 18.18 -0.47
N PRO A 105 -30.89 18.20 -1.48
CA PRO A 105 -32.16 17.49 -1.40
C PRO A 105 -31.96 16.03 -1.04
N GLN A 106 -32.78 15.50 -0.13
CA GLN A 106 -32.75 14.10 0.23
C GLN A 106 -33.04 13.24 -1.00
N ALA A 107 -32.10 12.34 -1.33
CA ALA A 107 -32.22 11.47 -2.49
C ALA A 107 -33.19 10.32 -2.20
N ALA A 108 -34.13 10.05 -3.12
CA ALA A 108 -35.14 9.00 -2.95
C ALA A 108 -34.52 7.57 -2.93
N ASP A 109 -33.42 7.37 -3.65
CA ASP A 109 -32.64 6.12 -3.67
C ASP A 109 -31.57 6.06 -2.55
N GLN A 110 -31.54 7.07 -1.68
CA GLN A 110 -30.54 7.25 -0.63
C GLN A 110 -29.09 7.20 -1.15
N LEU A 111 -28.88 7.58 -2.41
CA LEU A 111 -27.57 7.61 -3.05
C LEU A 111 -27.29 9.01 -3.60
N TYR A 112 -26.15 9.55 -3.19
CA TYR A 112 -25.68 10.87 -3.63
C TYR A 112 -24.48 10.67 -4.55
N ARG A 113 -24.61 11.08 -5.81
CA ARG A 113 -23.53 11.04 -6.80
C ARG A 113 -22.88 12.40 -6.86
N LEU A 114 -21.79 12.57 -6.11
CA LEU A 114 -21.04 13.81 -6.02
C LEU A 114 -20.01 13.90 -7.15
N GLU A 115 -19.88 15.09 -7.71
CA GLU A 115 -18.86 15.45 -8.68
C GLU A 115 -18.31 16.84 -8.36
N VAL A 116 -16.99 16.95 -8.29
CA VAL A 116 -16.25 18.18 -7.99
C VAL A 116 -15.26 18.40 -9.12
N ASN A 117 -15.42 19.49 -9.87
CA ASN A 117 -14.63 19.79 -11.06
C ASN A 117 -13.91 21.14 -10.94
N VAL A 118 -12.66 21.19 -11.39
CA VAL A 118 -11.85 22.41 -11.58
C VAL A 118 -11.12 22.30 -12.91
N GLY A 119 -11.50 23.14 -13.88
CA GLY A 119 -10.98 23.03 -15.24
C GLY A 119 -11.31 21.66 -15.85
N LYS A 120 -10.29 20.94 -16.32
CA LYS A 120 -10.40 19.57 -16.85
C LYS A 120 -10.23 18.48 -15.79
N VAL A 121 -9.88 18.85 -14.56
CA VAL A 121 -9.70 17.92 -13.45
C VAL A 121 -11.03 17.70 -12.74
N GLY A 122 -11.39 16.44 -12.53
CA GLY A 122 -12.60 16.06 -11.81
C GLY A 122 -12.31 15.03 -10.73
N LEU A 123 -13.14 15.05 -9.69
CA LEU A 123 -13.22 14.03 -8.66
C LEU A 123 -14.69 13.63 -8.47
N LYS A 124 -14.93 12.35 -8.20
CA LYS A 124 -16.28 11.79 -8.00
C LYS A 124 -16.34 10.97 -6.71
N ALA A 125 -17.53 10.89 -6.12
CA ALA A 125 -17.84 9.96 -5.05
C ALA A 125 -19.33 9.58 -5.12
N TRP A 126 -19.64 8.31 -4.91
CA TRP A 126 -21.02 7.83 -4.82
C TRP A 126 -21.24 7.39 -3.38
N VAL A 127 -22.10 8.12 -2.65
CA VAL A 127 -22.20 8.05 -1.20
C VAL A 127 -23.61 7.63 -0.79
N ARG A 128 -23.72 6.54 -0.03
CA ARG A 128 -24.98 6.13 0.61
C ARG A 128 -25.33 7.07 1.75
N ASP A 129 -26.63 7.29 1.98
CA ASP A 129 -27.13 8.18 3.04
C ASP A 129 -26.58 7.82 4.43
N ALA A 130 -26.35 6.53 4.71
CA ALA A 130 -25.72 6.06 5.94
C ALA A 130 -24.26 6.53 6.13
N ALA A 131 -23.56 6.88 5.05
CA ALA A 131 -22.18 7.36 5.06
C ALA A 131 -22.07 8.89 4.90
N ARG A 132 -23.20 9.63 4.89
CA ARG A 132 -23.24 11.08 4.59
C ARG A 132 -22.43 11.96 5.54
N SER A 133 -22.11 11.48 6.74
CA SER A 133 -21.36 12.21 7.76
C SER A 133 -19.85 11.92 7.79
N ALA A 134 -19.38 11.00 6.93
CA ALA A 134 -17.97 10.58 6.90
C ALA A 134 -17.60 9.95 5.54
N PHE A 135 -17.80 10.67 4.44
CA PHE A 135 -17.35 10.22 3.12
C PHE A 135 -16.04 10.89 2.70
N ALA A 136 -15.37 10.32 1.71
CA ALA A 136 -14.18 10.90 1.07
C ALA A 136 -14.43 11.13 -0.42
N ILE A 137 -13.78 12.16 -0.97
CA ILE A 137 -13.68 12.45 -2.40
C ILE A 137 -12.19 12.49 -2.76
N ASN A 138 -11.70 11.47 -3.44
CA ASN A 138 -10.29 11.32 -3.83
C ASN A 138 -10.14 10.43 -5.09
N SER A 139 -8.90 10.07 -5.49
CA SER A 139 -8.63 9.20 -6.64
C SER A 139 -9.36 7.85 -6.53
N ARG A 140 -9.35 7.21 -5.36
CA ARG A 140 -9.99 5.91 -5.12
C ARG A 140 -11.50 5.97 -5.18
N THR A 141 -12.15 6.93 -4.52
CA THR A 141 -13.62 7.06 -4.58
C THR A 141 -14.09 7.45 -5.98
N THR A 142 -13.26 8.20 -6.71
CA THR A 142 -13.49 8.55 -8.11
C THR A 142 -13.41 7.30 -8.98
N ALA A 143 -12.36 6.49 -8.83
CA ALA A 143 -12.21 5.22 -9.51
C ALA A 143 -13.38 4.27 -9.23
N ALA A 144 -13.78 4.12 -7.97
CA ALA A 144 -14.93 3.31 -7.57
C ALA A 144 -16.23 3.82 -8.18
N ALA A 145 -16.46 5.13 -8.23
CA ALA A 145 -17.64 5.72 -8.89
C ALA A 145 -17.67 5.46 -10.41
N LEU A 146 -16.52 5.56 -11.09
CA LEU A 146 -16.40 5.24 -12.52
C LEU A 146 -16.67 3.76 -12.79
N LEU A 147 -16.11 2.87 -11.96
CA LEU A 147 -16.35 1.43 -12.04
C LEU A 147 -17.78 1.06 -11.69
N ALA A 148 -18.40 1.69 -10.70
CA ALA A 148 -19.79 1.48 -10.32
C ALA A 148 -20.72 1.79 -11.49
N ARG A 149 -20.49 2.93 -12.16
CA ARG A 149 -21.22 3.32 -13.37
C ARG A 149 -21.04 2.32 -14.51
N ALA A 150 -19.83 1.80 -14.72
CA ALA A 150 -19.54 0.91 -15.84
C ALA A 150 -19.97 -0.55 -15.58
N SER A 151 -19.84 -1.03 -14.35
CA SER A 151 -20.12 -2.42 -13.94
C SER A 151 -21.56 -2.65 -13.50
N GLY A 152 -22.22 -1.61 -12.96
CA GLY A 152 -23.52 -1.72 -12.28
C GLY A 152 -23.43 -2.18 -10.83
N LEU A 153 -22.22 -2.36 -10.28
CA LEU A 153 -22.00 -2.66 -8.88
C LEU A 153 -22.00 -1.40 -8.01
N GLU A 154 -22.28 -1.56 -6.73
CA GLU A 154 -22.24 -0.48 -5.76
C GLU A 154 -20.80 -0.01 -5.51
N ALA A 155 -20.58 1.31 -5.44
CA ALA A 155 -19.25 1.89 -5.22
C ALA A 155 -18.62 1.44 -3.88
N ASP A 156 -19.41 1.36 -2.81
CA ASP A 156 -18.95 0.89 -1.50
C ASP A 156 -18.53 -0.59 -1.54
N ALA A 157 -19.25 -1.42 -2.30
CA ALA A 157 -18.89 -2.82 -2.51
C ALA A 157 -17.61 -2.97 -3.33
N LEU A 158 -17.41 -2.10 -4.34
CA LEU A 158 -16.17 -2.05 -5.12
C LEU A 158 -14.97 -1.68 -4.26
N LEU A 159 -15.12 -0.68 -3.38
CA LEU A 159 -14.07 -0.27 -2.45
C LEU A 159 -13.70 -1.37 -1.45
N ALA A 160 -14.71 -2.12 -0.96
CA ALA A 160 -14.49 -3.17 0.04
C ALA A 160 -13.95 -4.48 -0.56
N THR A 161 -14.51 -4.94 -1.68
CA THR A 161 -14.24 -6.29 -2.23
C THR A 161 -13.25 -6.29 -3.39
N PHE A 162 -13.14 -5.17 -4.12
CA PHE A 162 -12.30 -5.05 -5.32
C PHE A 162 -11.25 -3.92 -5.22
N PRO A 163 -10.53 -3.77 -4.08
CA PRO A 163 -9.66 -2.62 -3.84
C PRO A 163 -8.52 -2.52 -4.86
N ALA A 164 -7.98 -3.64 -5.35
CA ALA A 164 -6.92 -3.63 -6.37
C ALA A 164 -7.42 -3.12 -7.74
N MET A 165 -8.64 -3.46 -8.14
CA MET A 165 -9.22 -2.96 -9.40
C MET A 165 -9.54 -1.47 -9.31
N VAL A 166 -10.05 -1.03 -8.16
CA VAL A 166 -10.22 0.39 -7.86
C VAL A 166 -8.86 1.09 -7.89
N GLY A 167 -7.82 0.48 -7.30
CA GLY A 167 -6.44 0.97 -7.28
C GLY A 167 -5.85 1.17 -8.68
N LEU A 168 -6.01 0.20 -9.58
CA LEU A 168 -5.54 0.32 -10.97
C LEU A 168 -6.17 1.51 -11.70
N VAL A 169 -7.48 1.71 -11.55
CA VAL A 169 -8.17 2.87 -12.13
C VAL A 169 -7.72 4.17 -11.45
N ALA A 170 -7.52 4.17 -10.13
CA ALA A 170 -7.02 5.33 -9.37
C ALA A 170 -5.62 5.75 -9.83
N GLN A 171 -4.70 4.81 -10.05
CA GLN A 171 -3.37 5.08 -10.60
C GLN A 171 -3.44 5.64 -12.02
N ARG A 172 -4.38 5.17 -12.85
CA ARG A 172 -4.62 5.76 -14.18
C ARG A 172 -5.15 7.19 -14.10
N LEU A 173 -6.02 7.49 -13.13
CA LEU A 173 -6.47 8.86 -12.86
C LEU A 173 -5.30 9.74 -12.40
N GLU A 174 -4.41 9.23 -11.56
CA GLU A 174 -3.22 9.94 -11.11
C GLU A 174 -2.24 10.24 -12.24
N ALA A 175 -2.03 9.29 -13.15
CA ALA A 175 -1.26 9.53 -14.36
C ALA A 175 -1.94 10.56 -15.27
N ALA A 176 -3.28 10.50 -15.41
CA ALA A 176 -4.06 11.44 -16.21
C ALA A 176 -3.96 12.89 -15.71
N TRP A 177 -3.75 13.11 -14.40
CA TRP A 177 -3.53 14.44 -13.83
C TRP A 177 -2.21 15.09 -14.24
N LEU A 178 -1.29 14.33 -14.85
CA LEU A 178 0.03 14.82 -15.29
C LEU A 178 0.12 15.02 -16.80
N VAL A 179 -0.90 14.62 -17.56
CA VAL A 179 -0.92 14.68 -19.03
C VAL A 179 -1.06 16.13 -19.53
N ASP A 180 -0.60 16.38 -20.76
CA ASP A 180 -0.80 17.65 -21.46
C ASP A 180 -2.32 17.94 -21.66
N PRO A 181 -2.83 19.11 -21.25
CA PRO A 181 -4.21 19.52 -21.46
C PRO A 181 -4.69 19.46 -22.91
N ALA A 182 -3.79 19.59 -23.89
CA ALA A 182 -4.13 19.45 -25.30
C ALA A 182 -4.60 18.02 -25.65
N SER A 183 -4.09 17.02 -24.92
CA SER A 183 -4.49 15.61 -25.06
C SER A 183 -5.76 15.26 -24.27
N VAL A 184 -6.15 16.09 -23.29
CA VAL A 184 -7.36 15.89 -22.50
C VAL A 184 -8.56 16.48 -23.26
N PRO A 185 -9.64 15.70 -23.54
CA PRO A 185 -10.82 16.21 -24.21
C PRO A 185 -11.60 17.21 -23.33
N THR A 186 -12.75 16.81 -22.79
CA THR A 186 -13.57 17.62 -21.88
C THR A 186 -13.06 17.50 -20.45
N THR A 187 -12.88 16.27 -19.98
CA THR A 187 -12.35 15.97 -18.64
C THR A 187 -11.28 14.88 -18.73
N ILE A 188 -10.48 14.75 -17.68
CA ILE A 188 -9.55 13.61 -17.52
C ILE A 188 -10.24 12.24 -17.61
N PHE A 189 -11.54 12.15 -17.30
CA PHE A 189 -12.31 10.91 -17.40
C PHE A 189 -12.53 10.49 -18.85
N ASP A 190 -12.36 11.42 -19.80
CA ASP A 190 -12.56 11.17 -21.21
C ASP A 190 -11.32 10.67 -21.94
N LEU A 191 -10.16 10.66 -21.29
CA LEU A 191 -8.92 10.10 -21.82
C LEU A 191 -9.10 8.62 -22.16
N ALA A 192 -8.53 8.20 -23.28
CA ALA A 192 -8.65 6.83 -23.78
C ALA A 192 -8.08 5.82 -22.78
N GLU A 193 -6.96 6.15 -22.14
CA GLU A 193 -6.29 5.30 -21.15
C GLU A 193 -7.18 5.06 -19.92
N VAL A 194 -7.84 6.10 -19.41
CA VAL A 194 -8.77 5.99 -18.28
C VAL A 194 -10.00 5.19 -18.67
N LYS A 195 -10.61 5.50 -19.84
CA LYS A 195 -11.78 4.76 -20.36
C LYS A 195 -11.49 3.28 -20.58
N ASN A 196 -10.34 2.96 -21.17
CA ASN A 196 -9.93 1.59 -21.45
C ASN A 196 -9.68 0.80 -20.17
N GLU A 197 -9.04 1.40 -19.16
CA GLU A 197 -8.86 0.74 -17.86
C GLU A 197 -10.21 0.49 -17.18
N VAL A 198 -11.08 1.52 -17.08
CA VAL A 198 -12.44 1.37 -16.51
C VAL A 198 -13.24 0.30 -17.25
N ALA A 199 -13.22 0.28 -18.58
CA ALA A 199 -13.94 -0.70 -19.37
C ALA A 199 -13.39 -2.12 -19.14
N SER A 200 -12.07 -2.30 -19.14
CA SER A 200 -11.42 -3.60 -18.90
C SER A 200 -11.77 -4.18 -17.53
N GLN A 201 -11.73 -3.35 -16.48
CA GLN A 201 -12.06 -3.79 -15.12
C GLN A 201 -13.58 -4.01 -14.95
N ALA A 202 -14.42 -3.17 -15.56
CA ALA A 202 -15.86 -3.36 -15.53
C ALA A 202 -16.31 -4.64 -16.25
N GLU A 203 -15.70 -4.95 -17.40
CA GLU A 203 -15.94 -6.21 -18.11
C GLU A 203 -15.52 -7.41 -17.26
N PHE A 204 -14.39 -7.31 -16.56
CA PHE A 204 -13.96 -8.34 -15.61
C PHE A 204 -15.04 -8.58 -14.53
N LEU A 205 -15.53 -7.52 -13.90
CA LEU A 205 -16.50 -7.59 -12.81
C LEU A 205 -17.82 -8.24 -13.26
N LYS A 206 -18.20 -8.04 -14.52
CA LYS A 206 -19.41 -8.65 -15.10
C LYS A 206 -19.22 -10.13 -15.44
N ASN A 207 -18.03 -10.50 -15.90
CA ASN A 207 -17.79 -11.83 -16.48
C ASN A 207 -17.27 -12.87 -15.49
N ASN A 208 -16.97 -12.48 -14.24
CA ASN A 208 -16.49 -13.42 -13.23
C ASN A 208 -17.38 -13.39 -11.99
N THR A 209 -18.06 -14.51 -11.72
CA THR A 209 -18.93 -14.70 -10.55
C THR A 209 -18.39 -15.82 -9.65
N GLY A 210 -18.83 -15.88 -8.39
CA GLY A 210 -18.42 -16.93 -7.46
C GLY A 210 -17.05 -16.67 -6.82
N PHE A 211 -16.82 -15.44 -6.38
CA PHE A 211 -15.67 -15.11 -5.53
C PHE A 211 -15.96 -15.42 -4.07
N ASP A 212 -14.93 -15.82 -3.33
CA ASP A 212 -15.00 -15.86 -1.87
C ASP A 212 -15.30 -14.43 -1.36
N PRO A 213 -16.43 -14.20 -0.66
CA PRO A 213 -16.87 -12.87 -0.23
C PRO A 213 -15.93 -12.22 0.80
N THR A 214 -15.03 -13.01 1.39
CA THR A 214 -14.03 -12.55 2.35
C THR A 214 -12.63 -12.46 1.75
N ALA A 215 -12.48 -12.75 0.45
CA ALA A 215 -11.24 -12.54 -0.29
C ALA A 215 -11.31 -11.25 -1.11
N MET A 216 -10.16 -10.61 -1.30
CA MET A 216 -10.04 -9.52 -2.27
C MET A 216 -9.88 -10.12 -3.66
N VAL A 217 -10.36 -9.42 -4.68
CA VAL A 217 -10.23 -9.87 -6.08
C VAL A 217 -9.42 -8.87 -6.88
N ALA A 218 -8.52 -9.39 -7.72
CA ALA A 218 -7.68 -8.58 -8.59
C ALA A 218 -7.61 -9.14 -10.02
N TYR A 219 -7.50 -8.22 -10.98
CA TYR A 219 -7.01 -8.53 -12.32
C TYR A 219 -5.54 -8.09 -12.44
N LEU A 220 -4.64 -9.04 -12.23
CA LEU A 220 -3.22 -8.78 -12.08
C LEU A 220 -2.55 -8.52 -13.42
N LYS A 221 -1.75 -7.46 -13.49
CA LYS A 221 -0.85 -7.08 -14.59
C LYS A 221 0.59 -7.44 -14.25
N THR A 222 1.55 -6.94 -15.02
CA THR A 222 2.98 -7.24 -14.82
C THR A 222 3.52 -6.68 -13.52
N SER A 223 2.94 -5.59 -13.04
CA SER A 223 3.25 -4.93 -11.77
C SER A 223 1.94 -4.55 -11.12
N ASN A 224 1.75 -4.93 -9.85
CA ASN A 224 0.49 -4.75 -9.13
C ASN A 224 0.78 -4.21 -7.75
N ASP A 225 0.03 -3.19 -7.40
CA ASP A 225 -0.02 -2.56 -6.09
C ASP A 225 -1.42 -2.87 -5.54
N LEU A 226 -1.49 -3.96 -4.79
CA LEU A 226 -2.71 -4.60 -4.32
C LEU A 226 -3.30 -3.86 -3.12
N ASP A 227 -2.46 -3.27 -2.26
CA ASP A 227 -2.91 -2.44 -1.15
C ASP A 227 -3.08 -0.95 -1.51
N SER A 228 -2.60 -0.56 -2.70
CA SER A 228 -2.64 0.79 -3.30
C SER A 228 -1.89 1.86 -2.51
N ASP A 229 -0.71 1.51 -1.97
CA ASP A 229 0.22 2.42 -1.31
C ASP A 229 1.19 3.15 -2.29
N GLY A 230 1.11 2.81 -3.58
CA GLY A 230 1.95 3.36 -4.65
C GLY A 230 3.22 2.54 -4.93
N ILE A 231 3.44 1.45 -4.19
CA ILE A 231 4.60 0.55 -4.32
C ILE A 231 4.12 -0.79 -4.90
N PRO A 232 4.77 -1.33 -5.95
CA PRO A 232 4.42 -2.65 -6.45
C PRO A 232 4.63 -3.78 -5.43
N ASP A 233 3.53 -4.40 -5.03
CA ASP A 233 3.49 -5.57 -4.15
C ASP A 233 3.88 -6.86 -4.85
N LEU A 234 3.32 -7.06 -6.04
CA LEU A 234 3.37 -8.30 -6.80
C LEU A 234 3.77 -8.03 -8.25
N GLN A 235 4.84 -8.67 -8.67
CA GLN A 235 5.32 -8.68 -10.04
C GLN A 235 5.05 -10.02 -10.72
N ILE A 236 4.74 -9.93 -12.01
CA ILE A 236 4.48 -11.07 -12.89
C ILE A 236 5.40 -10.95 -14.09
N VAL A 237 6.23 -11.98 -14.31
CA VAL A 237 7.13 -12.03 -15.46
C VAL A 237 6.88 -13.25 -16.29
N LYS A 238 7.03 -13.08 -17.60
CA LYS A 238 6.94 -14.16 -18.58
C LYS A 238 8.22 -14.98 -18.58
N ASN A 239 8.10 -16.25 -18.94
CA ASN A 239 9.25 -17.04 -19.38
C ASN A 239 9.78 -16.54 -20.74
N ILE A 240 10.90 -17.10 -21.18
CA ILE A 240 11.65 -16.65 -22.37
C ILE A 240 10.78 -16.69 -23.65
N ASP A 241 9.94 -17.71 -23.80
CA ASP A 241 9.08 -17.88 -24.98
C ASP A 241 7.72 -17.16 -24.86
N GLY A 242 7.41 -16.55 -23.72
CA GLY A 242 6.17 -15.83 -23.48
C GLY A 242 4.93 -16.70 -23.22
N THR A 243 5.07 -18.02 -23.13
CA THR A 243 3.95 -18.97 -22.99
C THR A 243 3.52 -19.24 -21.56
N ALA A 244 4.33 -18.85 -20.57
CA ALA A 244 4.05 -19.05 -19.17
C ALA A 244 4.50 -17.85 -18.32
N ILE A 245 3.92 -17.71 -17.13
CA ILE A 245 4.20 -16.63 -16.20
C ILE A 245 4.67 -17.15 -14.84
N ARG A 246 5.42 -16.34 -14.12
CA ARG A 246 5.73 -16.57 -12.70
C ARG A 246 5.41 -15.35 -11.87
N PHE A 247 5.16 -15.59 -10.58
CA PHE A 247 4.76 -14.58 -9.60
C PHE A 247 5.86 -14.40 -8.56
N PHE A 248 6.17 -13.15 -8.23
CA PHE A 248 7.08 -12.82 -7.15
C PHE A 248 6.71 -11.48 -6.53
N THR A 249 7.09 -11.29 -5.27
CA THR A 249 6.95 -10.00 -4.57
C THR A 249 8.28 -9.27 -4.56
N ALA A 250 8.29 -8.01 -4.10
CA ALA A 250 9.55 -7.32 -3.79
C ALA A 250 10.45 -8.15 -2.84
N LEU A 251 9.82 -8.88 -1.91
CA LEU A 251 10.51 -9.66 -0.90
C LEU A 251 10.90 -11.08 -1.37
N SER A 252 10.17 -11.77 -2.23
CA SER A 252 10.55 -13.15 -2.59
C SER A 252 10.27 -13.48 -4.04
N ALA A 253 11.30 -13.98 -4.72
CA ALA A 253 11.18 -14.64 -6.02
C ALA A 253 10.70 -16.10 -5.91
N SER A 254 10.73 -16.68 -4.70
CA SER A 254 10.26 -18.02 -4.42
C SER A 254 8.80 -18.01 -4.01
N ASN A 255 8.02 -18.97 -4.51
CA ASN A 255 6.64 -19.19 -4.10
C ASN A 255 6.40 -20.65 -3.69
N SER A 256 5.46 -20.86 -2.76
CA SER A 256 4.86 -22.16 -2.50
C SER A 256 3.63 -22.35 -3.41
N LEU A 257 3.20 -23.60 -3.59
CA LEU A 257 2.10 -23.95 -4.47
C LEU A 257 1.25 -25.06 -3.84
N LYS A 258 -0.06 -24.83 -3.81
CA LYS A 258 -1.06 -25.86 -3.54
C LYS A 258 -1.98 -26.00 -4.74
N VAL A 259 -2.04 -27.18 -5.34
CA VAL A 259 -2.86 -27.47 -6.53
C VAL A 259 -4.18 -28.14 -6.15
N GLY A 260 -5.16 -28.09 -7.05
CA GLY A 260 -6.44 -28.78 -6.86
C GLY A 260 -7.32 -28.13 -5.78
N VAL A 261 -7.19 -26.82 -5.62
CA VAL A 261 -7.96 -26.04 -4.64
C VAL A 261 -9.07 -25.26 -5.31
N SER A 262 -10.11 -24.96 -4.56
CA SER A 262 -11.34 -24.29 -4.99
C SER A 262 -11.47 -22.86 -4.47
N SER A 263 -10.70 -22.49 -3.45
CA SER A 263 -10.71 -21.16 -2.84
C SER A 263 -9.32 -20.77 -2.33
N VAL A 264 -9.13 -19.47 -2.06
CA VAL A 264 -7.94 -18.99 -1.33
C VAL A 264 -7.84 -19.56 0.09
N GLY A 265 -8.96 -19.90 0.71
CA GLY A 265 -9.01 -20.48 2.07
C GLY A 265 -8.52 -21.92 2.16
N ASP A 266 -8.55 -22.66 1.05
CA ASP A 266 -8.14 -24.07 1.02
C ASP A 266 -6.65 -24.25 1.29
N TYR A 267 -5.85 -23.22 1.01
CA TYR A 267 -4.45 -23.18 1.44
C TYR A 267 -4.40 -22.56 2.84
N SER A 268 -4.48 -23.38 3.89
CA SER A 268 -4.52 -22.90 5.27
C SER A 268 -3.24 -22.18 5.69
N ASP A 269 -3.32 -21.28 6.68
CA ASP A 269 -2.15 -20.56 7.22
C ASP A 269 -1.10 -21.53 7.75
N ALA A 270 -1.53 -22.55 8.50
CA ALA A 270 -0.65 -23.55 9.08
C ALA A 270 0.10 -24.36 8.02
N GLU A 271 -0.58 -24.77 6.95
CA GLU A 271 0.03 -25.53 5.85
C GLU A 271 1.00 -24.66 5.04
N LEU A 272 0.63 -23.41 4.76
CA LEU A 272 1.52 -22.47 4.07
C LEU A 272 2.80 -22.20 4.88
N LEU A 273 2.66 -21.94 6.19
CA LEU A 273 3.80 -21.74 7.07
C LEU A 273 4.69 -22.99 7.15
N ALA A 274 4.09 -24.19 7.17
CA ALA A 274 4.83 -25.44 7.12
C ALA A 274 5.60 -25.61 5.79
N ASP A 275 5.01 -25.23 4.66
CA ASP A 275 5.68 -25.27 3.36
C ASP A 275 6.84 -24.28 3.28
N PHE A 276 6.71 -23.09 3.88
CA PHE A 276 7.82 -22.15 4.00
C PHE A 276 8.94 -22.69 4.90
N ALA A 277 8.60 -23.29 6.05
CA ALA A 277 9.59 -23.83 6.97
C ALA A 277 10.32 -25.09 6.43
N ALA A 278 9.66 -25.85 5.54
CA ALA A 278 10.22 -27.05 4.93
C ALA A 278 10.93 -26.78 3.60
N ASP A 279 11.25 -25.53 3.27
CA ASP A 279 11.89 -25.10 2.01
C ASP A 279 11.17 -25.62 0.75
N ARG A 280 9.84 -25.75 0.79
CA ARG A 280 9.03 -26.20 -0.37
C ARG A 280 8.71 -25.06 -1.34
N THR A 281 9.41 -23.94 -1.24
CA THR A 281 9.29 -22.83 -2.17
C THR A 281 10.19 -23.03 -3.38
N ARG A 282 9.83 -22.42 -4.52
CA ARG A 282 10.60 -22.53 -5.77
C ARG A 282 10.58 -21.22 -6.55
N THR A 283 11.72 -20.87 -7.16
CA THR A 283 11.89 -19.65 -7.99
C THR A 283 11.64 -19.87 -9.48
N ASP A 284 11.59 -21.14 -9.90
CA ASP A 284 11.49 -21.59 -11.29
C ASP A 284 10.06 -22.03 -11.66
N ARG A 285 9.07 -21.84 -10.77
CA ARG A 285 7.68 -22.18 -11.09
C ARG A 285 7.10 -21.19 -12.10
N PHE A 286 6.83 -21.71 -13.30
CA PHE A 286 6.06 -21.03 -14.33
C PHE A 286 4.70 -21.71 -14.50
N HIS A 287 3.68 -20.91 -14.80
CA HIS A 287 2.30 -21.32 -14.98
C HIS A 287 1.83 -20.90 -16.37
N ASP A 288 1.40 -21.85 -17.18
CA ASP A 288 0.84 -21.60 -18.51
C ASP A 288 -0.63 -21.14 -18.43
N ALA A 289 -1.21 -20.81 -19.58
CA ALA A 289 -2.60 -20.37 -19.69
C ALA A 289 -3.63 -21.43 -19.22
N SER A 290 -3.26 -22.70 -19.24
CA SER A 290 -4.14 -23.81 -18.84
C SER A 290 -4.15 -24.02 -17.32
N ALA A 291 -3.14 -23.50 -16.62
CA ALA A 291 -3.05 -23.58 -15.17
C ALA A 291 -4.17 -22.77 -14.50
N LYS A 292 -4.99 -23.46 -13.72
CA LYS A 292 -6.09 -22.89 -12.94
C LYS A 292 -6.26 -23.64 -11.63
N ASN A 293 -7.00 -23.07 -10.70
CA ASN A 293 -7.40 -23.71 -9.45
C ASN A 293 -6.21 -24.15 -8.60
N PHE A 294 -5.25 -23.23 -8.46
CA PHE A 294 -4.10 -23.40 -7.59
C PHE A 294 -3.91 -22.16 -6.72
N ALA A 295 -3.42 -22.37 -5.51
CA ALA A 295 -3.06 -21.30 -4.60
C ALA A 295 -1.54 -21.18 -4.49
N LEU A 296 -1.05 -19.94 -4.44
CA LEU A 296 0.32 -19.59 -4.19
C LEU A 296 0.44 -18.92 -2.83
N GLY A 297 1.55 -19.18 -2.15
CA GLY A 297 1.98 -18.38 -1.02
C GLY A 297 3.29 -17.68 -1.32
N LEU A 298 3.34 -16.38 -1.06
CA LEU A 298 4.53 -15.55 -1.25
C LEU A 298 4.78 -14.72 0.00
N TYR A 299 6.02 -14.63 0.43
CA TYR A 299 6.39 -13.65 1.45
C TYR A 299 6.22 -12.25 0.90
N PHE A 300 5.48 -11.41 1.61
CA PHE A 300 5.21 -10.03 1.21
C PHE A 300 6.10 -9.07 1.99
N LYS A 301 6.10 -9.20 3.31
CA LYS A 301 6.88 -8.39 4.24
C LYS A 301 7.41 -9.28 5.34
N ARG A 302 8.64 -9.03 5.79
CA ARG A 302 9.16 -9.55 7.05
C ARG A 302 9.35 -8.39 8.01
N SER A 303 9.24 -8.67 9.29
CA SER A 303 9.52 -7.68 10.32
C SER A 303 9.83 -8.36 11.65
N ALA A 304 10.29 -7.62 12.64
CA ALA A 304 10.52 -8.18 13.98
C ALA A 304 9.21 -8.49 14.74
N VAL A 305 8.09 -7.90 14.31
CA VAL A 305 6.81 -7.98 15.02
C VAL A 305 5.96 -9.07 14.39
N ALA A 306 5.79 -9.00 13.08
CA ALA A 306 5.00 -9.96 12.33
C ALA A 306 5.45 -10.04 10.88
N ASP A 307 5.51 -11.27 10.37
CA ASP A 307 5.71 -11.53 8.95
C ASP A 307 4.36 -11.49 8.27
N THR A 308 4.33 -10.87 7.09
CA THR A 308 3.15 -10.82 6.24
C THR A 308 3.42 -11.62 4.98
N TYR A 309 2.51 -12.53 4.66
CA TYR A 309 2.53 -13.26 3.39
C TYR A 309 1.26 -12.98 2.59
N LEU A 310 1.45 -12.95 1.28
CA LEU A 310 0.41 -12.84 0.28
C LEU A 310 -0.02 -14.25 -0.14
N LYS A 311 -1.30 -14.55 0.08
CA LYS A 311 -1.97 -15.72 -0.49
C LYS A 311 -2.66 -15.32 -1.76
N LEU A 312 -2.42 -16.04 -2.84
CA LEU A 312 -3.08 -15.85 -4.13
C LEU A 312 -3.79 -17.14 -4.51
N PHE A 313 -5.01 -17.07 -4.99
CA PHE A 313 -5.71 -18.17 -5.64
C PHE A 313 -5.97 -17.82 -7.09
N ILE A 314 -5.33 -18.56 -7.99
CA ILE A 314 -5.35 -18.29 -9.43
C ILE A 314 -6.52 -19.02 -10.07
N LYS A 315 -7.48 -18.24 -10.57
CA LYS A 315 -8.65 -18.77 -11.29
C LYS A 315 -8.41 -18.89 -12.78
N ARG A 316 -7.66 -17.95 -13.36
CA ARG A 316 -7.43 -17.90 -14.82
C ARG A 316 -6.17 -17.09 -15.14
N ILE A 317 -5.44 -17.52 -16.15
CA ILE A 317 -4.29 -16.79 -16.71
C ILE A 317 -4.62 -16.44 -18.16
N ASP A 318 -4.58 -15.15 -18.49
CA ASP A 318 -4.90 -14.65 -19.82
C ASP A 318 -3.60 -14.39 -20.61
N LEU A 319 -3.21 -15.38 -21.42
CA LEU A 319 -2.10 -15.31 -22.37
C LEU A 319 -2.66 -15.53 -23.78
N VAL A 320 -2.53 -14.53 -24.65
CA VAL A 320 -2.98 -14.58 -26.05
C VAL A 320 -1.76 -14.49 -26.94
N GLU A 321 -1.46 -15.54 -27.70
CA GLU A 321 -0.32 -15.58 -28.63
C GLU A 321 1.03 -15.17 -27.98
N GLY A 322 1.29 -15.66 -26.76
CA GLY A 322 2.50 -15.31 -25.98
C GLY A 322 2.49 -13.89 -25.38
N SER A 323 1.41 -13.14 -25.58
CA SER A 323 1.19 -11.83 -24.96
C SER A 323 0.40 -11.97 -23.67
N PHE A 324 1.02 -11.59 -22.57
CA PHE A 324 0.38 -11.52 -21.26
C PHE A 324 -0.64 -10.38 -21.22
N ARG A 325 -1.89 -10.72 -20.93
CA ARG A 325 -3.01 -9.77 -20.79
C ARG A 325 -3.37 -9.54 -19.32
N GLY A 326 -3.28 -10.58 -18.50
CA GLY A 326 -3.46 -10.48 -17.04
C GLY A 326 -3.70 -11.83 -16.37
N VAL A 327 -3.91 -11.79 -15.05
CA VAL A 327 -4.29 -12.96 -14.24
C VAL A 327 -5.51 -12.63 -13.41
N VAL A 328 -6.46 -13.53 -13.36
CA VAL A 328 -7.61 -13.46 -12.45
C VAL A 328 -7.24 -14.17 -11.16
N ALA A 329 -7.20 -13.43 -10.06
CA ALA A 329 -6.85 -13.99 -8.77
C ALA A 329 -7.77 -13.47 -7.64
N GLU A 330 -8.02 -14.34 -6.68
CA GLU A 330 -8.39 -13.95 -5.33
C GLU A 330 -7.13 -13.83 -4.48
N TYR A 331 -7.10 -12.94 -3.50
CA TYR A 331 -5.94 -12.80 -2.64
C TYR A 331 -6.29 -12.37 -1.22
N ARG A 332 -5.34 -12.63 -0.32
CA ARG A 332 -5.36 -12.18 1.08
C ARG A 332 -3.95 -11.88 1.56
N TYR A 333 -3.83 -10.81 2.35
CA TYR A 333 -2.70 -10.63 3.24
C TYR A 333 -2.98 -11.37 4.54
N VAL A 334 -1.99 -12.13 5.00
CA VAL A 334 -2.05 -12.78 6.30
C VAL A 334 -0.82 -12.40 7.09
N THR A 335 -1.04 -12.08 8.35
CA THR A 335 0.01 -11.66 9.28
C THR A 335 0.18 -12.75 10.33
N ALA A 336 1.42 -13.21 10.52
CA ALA A 336 1.78 -14.19 11.53
C ALA A 336 2.92 -13.66 12.40
N THR A 337 3.02 -14.12 13.64
CA THR A 337 4.13 -13.75 14.54
C THR A 337 5.46 -14.02 13.86
N ALA A 338 6.31 -13.00 13.78
CA ALA A 338 7.60 -13.14 13.13
C ALA A 338 8.56 -13.98 13.97
N THR A 339 9.17 -14.98 13.34
CA THR A 339 10.31 -15.72 13.91
C THR A 339 11.59 -15.51 13.12
N ALA A 340 11.50 -14.78 11.99
CA ALA A 340 12.56 -14.69 11.01
C ALA A 340 13.50 -13.50 11.17
N VAL A 341 13.10 -12.45 11.90
CA VAL A 341 13.92 -11.25 12.09
C VAL A 341 14.04 -10.93 13.56
N ALA A 342 15.27 -10.90 14.06
CA ALA A 342 15.58 -10.40 15.39
C ALA A 342 16.05 -8.94 15.29
N THR A 343 15.58 -8.09 16.20
CA THR A 343 16.02 -6.70 16.30
C THR A 343 16.41 -6.37 17.72
N GLY A 344 17.31 -5.41 17.87
CA GLY A 344 17.75 -4.97 19.19
C GLY A 344 18.90 -4.00 19.13
N THR A 345 19.50 -3.77 20.29
CA THR A 345 20.72 -3.00 20.45
C THR A 345 21.80 -3.91 21.00
N LYS A 346 23.04 -3.79 20.49
CA LYS A 346 24.20 -4.54 20.98
C LYS A 346 25.39 -3.61 21.19
N THR A 347 26.07 -3.77 22.32
CA THR A 347 27.30 -3.05 22.63
C THR A 347 28.48 -3.99 22.49
N PHE A 348 29.42 -3.65 21.62
CA PHE A 348 30.66 -4.40 21.43
C PHE A 348 31.79 -3.75 22.21
N LEU A 349 32.55 -4.55 22.94
CA LEU A 349 33.76 -4.13 23.65
C LEU A 349 34.95 -4.13 22.69
N ARG A 350 35.78 -3.10 22.80
CA ARG A 350 37.04 -3.01 22.06
C ARG A 350 38.00 -4.08 22.55
N ALA A 351 38.69 -4.74 21.63
CA ALA A 351 39.73 -5.70 21.99
C ALA A 351 40.74 -5.10 22.98
N GLY A 352 40.90 -5.76 24.13
CA GLY A 352 41.82 -5.34 25.20
C GLY A 352 41.33 -4.19 26.09
N ALA A 353 40.09 -3.71 25.94
CA ALA A 353 39.49 -2.77 26.87
C ALA A 353 38.97 -3.47 28.15
N ASP A 354 38.83 -2.69 29.22
CA ASP A 354 38.24 -3.18 30.47
C ASP A 354 36.78 -3.60 30.27
N PRO A 355 36.31 -4.67 30.94
CA PRO A 355 34.93 -5.13 30.82
C PRO A 355 33.92 -4.03 31.17
N GLU A 356 32.93 -3.86 30.30
CA GLU A 356 31.82 -2.92 30.47
C GLU A 356 30.49 -3.70 30.56
N SER A 357 29.61 -3.30 31.49
CA SER A 357 28.34 -4.00 31.71
C SER A 357 27.48 -4.03 30.45
N GLY A 358 27.09 -5.23 30.02
CA GLY A 358 26.28 -5.43 28.81
C GLY A 358 27.05 -5.33 27.49
N ALA A 359 28.38 -5.14 27.52
CA ALA A 359 29.23 -5.21 26.34
C ALA A 359 29.72 -6.64 26.06
N VAL A 360 29.73 -7.03 24.79
CA VAL A 360 30.20 -8.34 24.32
C VAL A 360 31.47 -8.22 23.49
N ALA A 361 32.35 -9.21 23.54
CA ALA A 361 33.59 -9.19 22.76
C ALA A 361 33.35 -9.53 21.28
N GLY A 362 32.41 -10.43 20.99
CA GLY A 362 31.97 -10.72 19.63
C GLY A 362 30.58 -11.34 19.56
N SER A 363 29.91 -11.19 18.42
CA SER A 363 28.54 -11.65 18.20
C SER A 363 28.24 -11.89 16.72
N ASP A 364 27.37 -12.86 16.43
CA ASP A 364 26.65 -12.97 15.15
C ASP A 364 25.19 -12.47 15.27
N PHE A 365 24.89 -11.76 16.36
CA PHE A 365 23.59 -11.25 16.77
C PHE A 365 22.57 -12.29 17.25
N LEU A 366 22.80 -13.58 16.96
CA LEU A 366 22.03 -14.70 17.49
C LEU A 366 22.70 -15.29 18.74
N THR A 367 24.03 -15.22 18.80
CA THR A 367 24.87 -15.75 19.86
C THR A 367 25.97 -14.76 20.23
N ASP A 368 26.30 -14.68 21.52
CA ASP A 368 27.35 -13.82 22.06
C ASP A 368 28.51 -14.67 22.58
N GLY A 369 29.73 -14.14 22.43
CA GLY A 369 30.93 -14.85 22.86
C GLY A 369 32.21 -14.04 22.80
N ALA A 370 33.33 -14.74 22.86
CA ALA A 370 34.66 -14.18 22.62
C ALA A 370 34.80 -13.79 21.14
N ALA A 371 35.65 -12.81 20.82
CA ALA A 371 35.98 -12.49 19.44
C ALA A 371 36.66 -13.70 18.77
N THR A 372 36.06 -14.21 17.69
CA THR A 372 36.56 -15.30 16.87
C THR A 372 36.67 -14.86 15.41
N THR A 373 37.06 -15.78 14.54
CA THR A 373 37.08 -15.55 13.10
C THR A 373 35.66 -15.46 12.51
N THR A 374 34.67 -16.09 13.13
CA THR A 374 33.31 -16.24 12.58
C THR A 374 32.30 -15.23 13.09
N ASN A 375 32.66 -14.36 14.05
CA ASN A 375 31.75 -13.36 14.63
C ASN A 375 32.25 -11.93 14.45
N LEU A 376 31.34 -10.96 14.63
CA LEU A 376 31.63 -9.53 14.52
C LEU A 376 32.14 -9.01 15.86
N SER A 377 33.17 -8.14 15.84
CA SER A 377 33.83 -7.56 17.01
C SER A 377 34.20 -6.08 16.79
N PHE A 378 34.47 -5.32 17.85
CA PHE A 378 34.94 -3.93 17.74
C PHE A 378 36.47 -3.86 17.72
N LEU A 379 37.01 -3.32 16.63
CA LEU A 379 38.45 -3.22 16.41
C LEU A 379 39.02 -1.90 16.99
N ASP A 380 38.62 -0.77 16.42
CA ASP A 380 38.99 0.59 16.88
C ASP A 380 38.20 1.67 16.09
N ALA A 381 38.37 2.95 16.43
CA ALA A 381 37.70 4.06 15.74
C ALA A 381 38.11 4.24 14.26
N ALA A 382 39.34 3.84 13.90
CA ALA A 382 39.89 3.94 12.55
C ALA A 382 39.54 2.73 11.68
N ARG A 383 39.04 1.63 12.25
CA ARG A 383 38.62 0.43 11.53
C ARG A 383 37.12 0.22 11.64
N GLY A 384 36.55 0.24 12.85
CA GLY A 384 35.13 0.04 13.13
C GLY A 384 34.80 -1.39 13.56
N LEU A 385 33.60 -1.87 13.19
CA LEU A 385 33.11 -3.23 13.47
C LEU A 385 33.50 -4.23 12.40
N GLY A 386 34.15 -5.34 12.77
CA GLY A 386 34.63 -6.34 11.83
C GLY A 386 35.02 -7.66 12.51
N SER A 387 35.43 -8.64 11.71
CA SER A 387 36.07 -9.87 12.21
C SER A 387 37.60 -9.72 12.15
N THR A 388 38.30 -10.53 12.94
CA THR A 388 39.75 -10.70 12.87
C THR A 388 40.20 -11.51 11.64
N SER A 389 39.25 -12.06 10.87
CA SER A 389 39.52 -12.75 9.61
C SER A 389 38.46 -12.45 8.54
N ASP A 390 38.67 -13.04 7.38
CA ASP A 390 37.83 -12.93 6.19
C ASP A 390 36.48 -13.68 6.28
N ALA A 391 36.19 -14.34 7.40
CA ALA A 391 35.00 -15.17 7.55
C ALA A 391 33.70 -14.38 7.82
N VAL A 392 33.79 -13.09 8.17
CA VAL A 392 32.63 -12.17 8.15
C VAL A 392 32.84 -11.17 7.01
N LYS A 393 31.84 -11.03 6.15
CA LYS A 393 31.91 -10.13 4.98
C LYS A 393 31.01 -8.93 5.20
N LEU A 394 31.59 -7.74 5.13
CA LEU A 394 30.82 -6.51 5.03
C LEU A 394 30.55 -6.25 3.56
N VAL A 395 29.28 -5.98 3.24
CA VAL A 395 28.80 -5.98 1.86
C VAL A 395 28.52 -4.57 1.36
N ARG A 396 28.03 -3.69 2.24
CA ARG A 396 27.67 -2.32 1.88
C ARG A 396 27.68 -1.43 3.12
N ALA A 397 28.17 -0.21 2.95
CA ALA A 397 28.14 0.83 3.96
C ALA A 397 27.43 2.05 3.39
N TYR A 398 26.55 2.64 4.19
CA TYR A 398 25.79 3.83 3.84
C TYR A 398 26.19 4.93 4.81
N GLN A 399 27.00 5.87 4.31
CA GLN A 399 27.36 7.06 5.06
C GLN A 399 26.18 8.03 5.04
N GLY A 400 25.73 8.46 6.21
CA GLY A 400 24.80 9.60 6.32
C GLY A 400 23.35 9.37 5.88
N LYS A 401 22.81 8.14 6.03
CA LYS A 401 21.39 7.66 5.90
C LYS A 401 21.16 6.68 4.73
N PRO A 402 20.53 5.54 4.99
CA PRO A 402 19.09 5.45 5.27
C PRO A 402 18.76 5.21 6.74
N ASP A 403 17.49 5.40 7.11
CA ASP A 403 17.05 4.87 8.40
C ASP A 403 17.06 3.32 8.35
N LEU A 404 17.51 2.66 9.42
CA LEU A 404 17.57 1.19 9.47
C LEU A 404 16.18 0.56 9.23
N THR A 405 15.13 1.32 9.55
CA THR A 405 13.72 0.99 9.33
C THR A 405 13.36 0.91 7.83
N GLU A 406 13.97 1.75 6.98
CA GLU A 406 13.70 1.84 5.53
C GLU A 406 14.40 0.76 4.72
N MET A 407 15.40 0.09 5.30
CA MET A 407 16.12 -1.00 4.64
C MET A 407 15.36 -2.32 4.78
N THR A 408 14.96 -2.89 3.65
CA THR A 408 14.19 -4.14 3.53
C THR A 408 15.03 -5.33 3.06
N TYR A 409 16.32 -5.14 2.74
CA TYR A 409 17.23 -6.22 2.38
C TYR A 409 18.70 -5.88 2.59
N ALA A 410 19.50 -6.92 2.84
CA ALA A 410 20.94 -6.98 2.68
C ALA A 410 21.29 -7.54 1.30
N GLU A 411 22.43 -7.14 0.74
CA GLU A 411 22.90 -7.65 -0.55
C GLU A 411 23.30 -9.14 -0.43
N PRO A 412 22.85 -10.03 -1.34
CA PRO A 412 23.08 -11.47 -1.25
C PRO A 412 24.54 -11.82 -1.52
N PHE A 413 25.14 -12.67 -0.69
CA PHE A 413 26.53 -13.08 -0.83
C PHE A 413 26.83 -13.75 -2.18
N VAL A 414 27.76 -13.15 -2.94
CA VAL A 414 28.31 -13.72 -4.17
C VAL A 414 29.81 -13.90 -3.99
N GLN A 415 30.27 -15.14 -4.07
CA GLN A 415 31.69 -15.46 -3.95
C GLN A 415 32.49 -14.80 -5.08
N GLY A 416 33.53 -14.05 -4.70
CA GLY A 416 34.43 -13.37 -5.65
C GLY A 416 33.96 -11.99 -6.11
N ASP A 417 32.77 -11.53 -5.71
CA ASP A 417 32.31 -10.16 -5.98
C ASP A 417 33.06 -9.18 -5.06
N PRO A 418 33.72 -8.14 -5.61
CA PRO A 418 34.55 -7.19 -4.86
C PRO A 418 33.76 -6.36 -3.85
N ARG A 419 32.41 -6.33 -3.92
CA ARG A 419 31.55 -5.70 -2.91
C ARG A 419 31.58 -6.45 -1.56
N PHE A 420 31.93 -7.73 -1.56
CA PHE A 420 32.02 -8.56 -0.35
C PHE A 420 33.41 -8.50 0.25
N ALA A 421 33.69 -7.41 0.95
CA ALA A 421 34.98 -7.21 1.56
C ALA A 421 35.06 -7.86 2.94
N ALA A 422 36.21 -8.44 3.22
CA ALA A 422 36.54 -8.97 4.54
C ALA A 422 36.84 -7.82 5.52
N ASN A 423 36.27 -7.89 6.72
CA ASN A 423 36.47 -6.89 7.78
C ASN A 423 36.21 -5.43 7.36
N THR A 424 36.19 -4.54 8.34
CA THR A 424 35.79 -3.14 8.13
C THR A 424 36.83 -2.35 7.34
N THR A 425 38.11 -2.71 7.42
CA THR A 425 39.19 -1.93 6.78
C THR A 425 39.16 -2.14 5.27
N ALA A 426 39.10 -3.39 4.81
CA ALA A 426 39.03 -3.66 3.38
C ALA A 426 37.67 -3.23 2.80
N ALA A 427 36.58 -3.35 3.57
CA ALA A 427 35.27 -2.86 3.16
C ALA A 427 35.25 -1.35 2.97
N ARG A 428 35.87 -0.60 3.87
CA ARG A 428 35.97 0.86 3.75
C ARG A 428 36.77 1.29 2.52
N ALA A 429 37.85 0.59 2.22
CA ALA A 429 38.63 0.83 1.01
C ALA A 429 37.84 0.48 -0.26
N ALA A 430 37.16 -0.68 -0.27
CA ALA A 430 36.38 -1.14 -1.41
C ALA A 430 35.14 -0.27 -1.70
N LEU A 431 34.57 0.33 -0.65
CA LEU A 431 33.35 1.15 -0.73
C LEU A 431 33.63 2.67 -0.84
N ASN A 432 34.89 3.08 -1.00
CA ASN A 432 35.32 4.49 -1.11
C ASN A 432 34.78 5.40 0.01
N MET A 433 34.74 4.90 1.25
CA MET A 433 34.29 5.70 2.39
C MET A 433 35.32 6.79 2.72
N SER A 434 34.85 8.04 2.86
CA SER A 434 35.70 9.25 2.97
C SER A 434 36.33 9.51 4.35
N GLY A 435 36.03 8.69 5.36
CA GLY A 435 36.43 8.94 6.76
C GLY A 435 36.21 7.75 7.70
N PRO A 436 36.58 7.87 9.00
CA PRO A 436 36.32 6.86 10.03
C PRO A 436 34.83 6.56 10.17
N ALA A 437 34.48 5.41 10.77
CA ALA A 437 33.09 5.09 11.07
C ALA A 437 32.53 6.12 12.07
N THR A 438 31.31 6.59 11.83
CA THR A 438 30.65 7.62 12.64
C THR A 438 29.26 7.18 13.08
N VAL A 439 28.73 7.87 14.09
CA VAL A 439 27.36 7.66 14.56
C VAL A 439 26.39 7.94 13.41
N GLY A 440 25.48 7.00 13.15
CA GLY A 440 24.49 7.06 12.08
C GLY A 440 24.85 6.23 10.84
N ASP A 441 26.10 5.78 10.70
CA ASP A 441 26.49 4.91 9.58
C ASP A 441 25.77 3.55 9.66
N VAL A 442 25.29 3.07 8.51
CA VAL A 442 24.60 1.78 8.38
C VAL A 442 25.43 0.80 7.56
N PHE A 443 25.51 -0.45 8.02
CA PHE A 443 26.25 -1.52 7.37
C PHE A 443 25.37 -2.73 7.09
N SER A 444 25.54 -3.33 5.92
CA SER A 444 25.04 -4.66 5.58
C SER A 444 26.16 -5.67 5.75
N ILE A 445 25.88 -6.73 6.51
CA ILE A 445 26.83 -7.77 6.90
C ILE A 445 26.28 -9.12 6.47
N CYS A 446 27.15 -9.99 5.97
CA CYS A 446 26.86 -11.40 5.77
C CYS A 446 27.81 -12.25 6.63
N PHE A 447 27.27 -13.33 7.17
CA PHE A 447 27.96 -14.42 7.86
C PHE A 447 27.92 -15.66 6.95
N PRO A 448 28.83 -15.80 5.96
CA PRO A 448 28.74 -16.85 4.94
C PRO A 448 28.75 -18.27 5.51
N ALA A 449 29.40 -18.48 6.65
CA ALA A 449 29.49 -19.80 7.29
C ALA A 449 28.12 -20.30 7.81
N THR A 450 27.28 -19.38 8.28
CA THR A 450 25.96 -19.70 8.84
C THR A 450 24.81 -19.29 7.92
N GLY A 451 25.09 -18.56 6.85
CA GLY A 451 24.08 -18.06 5.91
C GLY A 451 23.27 -16.87 6.44
N HIS A 452 23.67 -16.27 7.57
CA HIS A 452 22.96 -15.11 8.14
C HIS A 452 23.40 -13.79 7.51
N TYR A 453 22.50 -12.82 7.55
CA TYR A 453 22.65 -11.44 7.13
C TYR A 453 22.20 -10.53 8.28
N ALA A 454 22.89 -9.41 8.45
CA ALA A 454 22.50 -8.39 9.40
C ALA A 454 22.60 -7.00 8.78
N LEU A 455 21.67 -6.13 9.15
CA LEU A 455 21.76 -4.69 8.97
C LEU A 455 22.05 -4.07 10.33
N ILE A 456 23.07 -3.22 10.41
CA ILE A 456 23.45 -2.56 11.67
C ILE A 456 23.60 -1.06 11.48
N LYS A 457 23.19 -0.27 12.48
CA LYS A 457 23.34 1.18 12.53
C LYS A 457 24.18 1.56 13.75
N ILE A 458 25.25 2.31 13.55
CA ILE A 458 26.07 2.80 14.66
C ILE A 458 25.29 3.84 15.46
N LYS A 459 25.05 3.56 16.73
CA LYS A 459 24.33 4.44 17.67
C LYS A 459 25.27 5.29 18.51
N ALA A 460 26.39 4.71 18.96
CA ALA A 460 27.39 5.41 19.77
C ALA A 460 28.77 4.77 19.57
N ILE A 461 29.82 5.59 19.60
CA ILE A 461 31.22 5.15 19.60
C ILE A 461 31.91 5.83 20.77
N THR A 462 32.57 5.05 21.64
CA THR A 462 33.41 5.54 22.72
C THR A 462 34.86 5.06 22.53
N ALA A 463 35.74 5.35 23.49
CA ALA A 463 37.12 4.86 23.46
C ALA A 463 37.22 3.32 23.60
N THR A 464 36.25 2.72 24.29
CA THR A 464 36.25 1.31 24.71
C THR A 464 35.11 0.49 24.11
N THR A 465 34.05 1.12 23.59
CA THR A 465 32.86 0.42 23.11
C THR A 465 32.29 1.03 21.84
N ILE A 466 31.52 0.22 21.13
CA ILE A 466 30.63 0.68 20.07
C ILE A 466 29.25 0.05 20.26
N THR A 467 28.22 0.88 20.25
CA THR A 467 26.83 0.43 20.35
C THR A 467 26.16 0.53 19.00
N VAL A 468 25.47 -0.54 18.60
CA VAL A 468 24.72 -0.60 17.34
C VAL A 468 23.29 -1.03 17.58
N ASP A 469 22.37 -0.47 16.80
CA ASP A 469 21.06 -1.07 16.60
C ASP A 469 21.16 -2.06 15.42
N TYR A 470 20.49 -3.20 15.50
CA TYR A 470 20.58 -4.25 14.50
C TYR A 470 19.22 -4.81 14.07
N LYS A 471 19.18 -5.31 12.83
CA LYS A 471 18.22 -6.29 12.32
C LYS A 471 19.02 -7.50 11.83
N VAL A 472 18.72 -8.71 12.28
CA VAL A 472 19.38 -9.95 11.84
C VAL A 472 18.34 -10.98 11.42
N ASN A 473 18.60 -11.69 10.33
CA ASN A 473 17.78 -12.83 9.95
C ASN A 473 18.06 -14.02 10.87
N VAL A 474 17.01 -14.62 11.43
CA VAL A 474 17.13 -15.82 12.25
C VAL A 474 17.16 -17.07 11.37
N VAL A 475 16.68 -16.97 10.12
CA VAL A 475 16.68 -18.07 9.14
C VAL A 475 17.88 -17.95 8.20
N PRO A 476 18.72 -19.01 8.05
CA PRO A 476 19.84 -19.02 7.11
C PRO A 476 19.43 -18.79 5.65
N GLY A 477 20.31 -18.18 4.86
CA GLY A 477 20.14 -17.98 3.41
C GLY A 477 19.22 -16.82 3.04
N GLU A 478 18.59 -16.17 4.02
CA GLU A 478 17.61 -15.12 3.78
C GLU A 478 18.18 -13.71 3.95
N ASN A 479 18.49 -13.03 2.86
CA ASN A 479 19.08 -11.70 2.90
C ASN A 479 18.06 -10.56 3.02
N LYS A 480 16.80 -10.80 3.40
CA LYS A 480 15.73 -9.79 3.37
C LYS A 480 15.06 -9.60 4.74
N PHE A 481 14.61 -8.38 5.05
CA PHE A 481 14.23 -7.92 6.39
C PHE A 481 12.85 -7.28 6.47
#